data_AF-A0A812J4H9-F1
#
_entry.id   AF-A0A812J4H9-F1
#
_cell.length_a   1.000
_cell.length_b   1.000
_cell.length_c   1.000
_cell.angle_alpha   90.00
_cell.angle_beta   90.00
_cell.angle_gamma   90.00
#
_symmetry.space_group_name_H-M   'P 1'
#
loop_
_entity.id
_entity.type
_entity.pdbx_description
1 polymer ?
#
loop_
_entity_poly.entity_id
_entity_poly.type
_entity_poly.pdbx_seq_one_letter_code
_entity_poly.pdbx_strand_id
1 'polypeptide(L)'
;MSSGEVYQETRTLKRQPSEPPPRKEKIHINGARKVVKKRVRTQRRNVVASFSVEDVPLGRGPNRKSISNEQENQYHHYLEKFEDFCKANGLRWPPTNKTDLILADYFDILFQEGHGVSVGEKSLAAVEYKWHQVKGTLLRSRRALRGWRKEVPPKSRLPLPRLVAFGMAMRMLSLQLRAMALLLLLSFDVYLRPGEGLTLKAKNLVSPVRGSGRQFQRYVIVVRDEDDNLPDKTGVYNNSLPLDYPRTSKWLGQALEKLKKGKKENDLLFNVNAEKYRKAFEAAGGWLGLPTSFVMAALPTTC
;
A
#
# COMPACT_ATOMS: atom_id res chain seq x y z
N MET A 1 -56.13 47.18 -3.09
CA MET A 1 -55.49 48.35 -2.46
C MET A 1 -54.01 48.28 -2.82
N SER A 2 -53.63 49.00 -3.88
CA SER A 2 -52.87 50.26 -3.81
C SER A 2 -51.37 50.01 -3.68
N SER A 3 -50.72 50.03 -4.84
CA SER A 3 -49.58 50.88 -5.21
C SER A 3 -48.63 51.35 -4.10
N GLY A 4 -47.34 51.03 -4.29
CA GLY A 4 -46.23 51.63 -3.58
C GLY A 4 -44.93 51.40 -4.34
N GLU A 5 -44.63 52.32 -5.26
CA GLU A 5 -43.34 52.43 -5.96
C GLU A 5 -42.23 52.83 -4.98
N VAL A 6 -41.06 52.22 -5.09
CA VAL A 6 -39.79 52.80 -4.61
C VAL A 6 -38.70 52.57 -5.66
N TYR A 7 -38.38 53.65 -6.36
CA TYR A 7 -37.15 53.88 -7.12
C TYR A 7 -35.94 53.81 -6.18
N GLN A 8 -34.83 53.15 -6.58
CA GLN A 8 -33.45 53.62 -6.34
C GLN A 8 -32.45 53.05 -7.37
N GLU A 9 -32.07 53.94 -8.29
CA GLU A 9 -30.70 54.36 -8.62
C GLU A 9 -29.58 53.32 -8.83
N THR A 10 -29.24 53.11 -10.11
CA THR A 10 -28.03 52.45 -10.58
C THR A 10 -26.78 53.31 -10.34
N ARG A 11 -25.92 52.92 -9.37
CA ARG A 11 -24.58 53.48 -9.20
C ARG A 11 -23.53 52.66 -9.98
N THR A 12 -23.02 53.28 -11.04
CA THR A 12 -21.80 52.90 -11.77
C THR A 12 -20.57 52.94 -10.85
N LEU A 13 -20.00 51.75 -10.57
CA LEU A 13 -18.69 51.61 -9.91
C LEU A 13 -17.56 51.87 -10.91
N LYS A 14 -16.92 53.03 -10.79
CA LYS A 14 -15.63 53.35 -11.44
C LYS A 14 -14.56 52.36 -10.97
N ARG A 15 -13.98 51.61 -11.91
CA ARG A 15 -12.75 50.82 -11.70
C ARG A 15 -11.58 51.77 -11.39
N GLN A 16 -10.97 51.62 -10.23
CA GLN A 16 -9.67 52.23 -9.93
C GLN A 16 -8.54 51.43 -10.59
N PRO A 17 -7.48 52.08 -11.10
CA PRO A 17 -6.33 51.41 -11.70
C PRO A 17 -5.47 50.74 -10.62
N SER A 18 -5.13 49.48 -10.85
CA SER A 18 -4.26 48.65 -10.01
C SER A 18 -2.82 49.18 -9.97
N GLU A 19 -2.28 49.38 -8.78
CA GLU A 19 -0.88 49.71 -8.54
C GLU A 19 0.08 48.65 -9.11
N PRO A 20 1.22 49.04 -9.69
CA PRO A 20 2.24 48.10 -10.16
C PRO A 20 3.00 47.45 -8.99
N PRO A 21 3.43 46.18 -9.13
CA PRO A 21 4.13 45.47 -8.05
C PRO A 21 5.52 46.05 -7.79
N PRO A 22 6.01 46.03 -6.53
CA PRO A 22 7.30 46.61 -6.17
C PRO A 22 8.48 45.85 -6.80
N ARG A 23 9.46 46.63 -7.29
CA ARG A 23 10.74 46.15 -7.84
C ARG A 23 11.53 45.42 -6.75
N LYS A 24 12.01 44.22 -7.07
CA LYS A 24 12.93 43.45 -6.21
C LYS A 24 14.29 44.13 -6.17
N GLU A 25 14.62 44.78 -5.05
CA GLU A 25 15.98 45.22 -4.74
C GLU A 25 16.88 44.02 -4.43
N LYS A 26 18.05 43.99 -5.07
CA LYS A 26 19.10 43.01 -4.82
C LYS A 26 19.87 43.43 -3.57
N ILE A 27 19.58 42.79 -2.45
CA ILE A 27 20.39 42.90 -1.23
C ILE A 27 21.68 42.11 -1.44
N HIS A 28 22.81 42.82 -1.55
CA HIS A 28 24.14 42.24 -1.49
C HIS A 28 24.52 41.99 -0.02
N ILE A 29 24.52 40.72 0.41
CA ILE A 29 25.11 40.32 1.69
C ILE A 29 26.53 39.81 1.41
N ASN A 30 27.52 40.65 1.67
CA ASN A 30 28.92 40.27 1.74
C ASN A 30 29.22 39.71 3.14
N GLY A 31 29.88 38.55 3.18
CA GLY A 31 30.60 38.09 4.37
C GLY A 31 29.90 37.00 5.18
N ALA A 32 30.09 35.74 4.78
CA ALA A 32 30.11 34.62 5.72
C ALA A 32 31.02 33.51 5.20
N ARG A 33 32.01 33.17 6.03
CA ARG A 33 33.09 32.20 5.82
C ARG A 33 32.58 30.86 5.31
N LYS A 34 33.19 30.37 4.21
CA LYS A 34 33.07 29.00 3.72
C LYS A 34 33.63 28.01 4.75
N VAL A 35 32.76 27.40 5.55
CA VAL A 35 33.09 26.15 6.27
C VAL A 35 32.67 24.99 5.38
N VAL A 36 33.62 24.49 4.60
CA VAL A 36 33.49 23.27 3.81
C VAL A 36 33.54 22.08 4.77
N LYS A 37 32.38 21.58 5.19
CA LYS A 37 32.30 20.23 5.79
C LYS A 37 32.26 19.20 4.65
N LYS A 38 33.44 18.67 4.32
CA LYS A 38 33.66 17.45 3.53
C LYS A 38 32.71 16.36 4.03
N ARG A 39 31.76 15.93 3.19
CA ARG A 39 31.11 14.62 3.36
C ARG A 39 32.17 13.55 3.11
N VAL A 40 32.63 12.93 4.19
CA VAL A 40 33.43 11.71 4.16
C VAL A 40 32.55 10.61 3.56
N ARG A 41 32.89 10.20 2.33
CA ARG A 41 32.41 8.97 1.73
C ARG A 41 33.13 7.83 2.45
N THR A 42 32.46 7.16 3.37
CA THR A 42 32.97 5.95 4.00
C THR A 42 33.14 4.88 2.92
N GLN A 43 34.39 4.67 2.49
CA GLN A 43 34.83 3.52 1.71
C GLN A 43 34.49 2.26 2.51
N ARG A 44 33.50 1.49 2.06
CA ARG A 44 33.36 0.11 2.48
C ARG A 44 34.57 -0.65 1.94
N ARG A 45 35.42 -1.13 2.86
CA ARG A 45 36.49 -2.06 2.56
C ARG A 45 35.89 -3.29 1.89
N ASN A 46 36.34 -3.57 0.67
CA ASN A 46 36.21 -4.87 0.03
C ASN A 46 37.04 -5.85 0.85
N VAL A 47 36.39 -6.60 1.75
CA VAL A 47 36.94 -7.87 2.23
C VAL A 47 36.54 -8.89 1.18
N VAL A 48 37.48 -9.18 0.28
CA VAL A 48 37.38 -10.31 -0.64
C VAL A 48 37.55 -11.56 0.23
N ALA A 49 36.44 -12.11 0.71
CA ALA A 49 36.42 -13.47 1.20
C ALA A 49 36.55 -14.38 -0.03
N SER A 50 37.73 -14.98 -0.19
CA SER A 50 37.95 -16.10 -1.09
C SER A 50 37.05 -17.25 -0.64
N PHE A 51 35.88 -17.36 -1.26
CA PHE A 51 34.96 -18.47 -1.02
C PHE A 51 35.36 -19.61 -1.96
N SER A 52 35.94 -20.66 -1.40
CA SER A 52 36.24 -21.90 -2.11
C SER A 52 34.94 -22.50 -2.64
N VAL A 53 34.92 -22.79 -3.93
CA VAL A 53 33.76 -23.34 -4.66
C VAL A 53 33.81 -24.85 -4.53
N GLU A 54 33.48 -25.40 -3.36
CA GLU A 54 33.19 -26.82 -3.25
C GLU A 54 31.93 -26.99 -2.37
N ASP A 55 30.95 -27.67 -2.95
CA ASP A 55 29.67 -28.11 -2.38
C ASP A 55 28.57 -27.07 -2.09
N VAL A 56 28.08 -26.43 -3.14
CA VAL A 56 26.73 -25.84 -3.14
C VAL A 56 25.74 -26.92 -3.59
N PRO A 57 24.82 -27.40 -2.73
CA PRO A 57 23.77 -28.33 -3.16
C PRO A 57 22.99 -27.68 -4.30
N LEU A 58 22.70 -28.43 -5.38
CA LEU A 58 21.98 -28.03 -6.60
C LEU A 58 20.80 -27.10 -6.30
N GLY A 59 21.12 -25.83 -6.12
CA GLY A 59 20.24 -24.80 -5.61
C GLY A 59 19.72 -23.98 -6.77
N ARG A 60 18.46 -23.56 -6.66
CA ARG A 60 17.76 -22.70 -7.63
C ARG A 60 18.70 -21.61 -8.13
N GLY A 61 18.92 -21.56 -9.45
CA GLY A 61 19.83 -20.60 -10.08
C GLY A 61 19.50 -19.14 -9.71
N PRO A 62 20.49 -18.23 -9.79
CA PRO A 62 20.42 -16.87 -9.26
C PRO A 62 19.25 -16.03 -9.82
N ASN A 63 18.77 -16.32 -11.03
CA ASN A 63 17.63 -15.62 -11.64
C ASN A 63 16.30 -15.86 -10.90
N ARG A 64 16.13 -17.03 -10.25
CA ARG A 64 14.91 -17.37 -9.49
C ARG A 64 14.87 -16.79 -8.07
N LYS A 65 15.96 -16.18 -7.58
CA LYS A 65 15.99 -15.51 -6.26
C LYS A 65 15.39 -14.09 -6.27
N SER A 66 15.02 -13.57 -7.45
CA SER A 66 14.63 -12.17 -7.61
C SER A 66 13.17 -11.86 -7.29
N ILE A 67 12.30 -12.88 -7.26
CA ILE A 67 10.87 -12.74 -6.95
C ILE A 67 10.42 -13.81 -5.96
N SER A 68 9.37 -13.52 -5.18
CA SER A 68 8.75 -14.50 -4.28
C SER A 68 7.99 -15.58 -5.06
N ASN A 69 7.81 -16.77 -4.46
CA ASN A 69 7.02 -17.85 -5.06
C ASN A 69 5.57 -17.41 -5.37
N GLU A 70 5.00 -16.54 -4.54
CA GLU A 70 3.66 -15.96 -4.76
C GLU A 70 3.62 -15.10 -6.02
N GLN A 71 4.63 -14.26 -6.24
CA GLN A 71 4.75 -13.45 -7.45
C GLN A 71 4.97 -14.31 -8.71
N GLU A 72 5.74 -15.39 -8.59
CA GLU A 72 5.94 -16.34 -9.70
C GLU A 72 4.62 -17.01 -10.09
N ASN A 73 3.84 -17.47 -9.11
CA ASN A 73 2.50 -18.04 -9.34
C ASN A 73 1.53 -17.02 -9.97
N GLN A 74 1.58 -15.76 -9.52
CA GLN A 74 0.80 -14.69 -10.14
C GLN A 74 1.17 -14.49 -11.60
N TYR A 75 2.46 -14.41 -11.93
CA TYR A 75 2.90 -14.27 -13.31
C TYR A 75 2.50 -15.47 -14.17
N HIS A 76 2.59 -16.69 -13.64
CA HIS A 76 2.10 -17.88 -14.32
C HIS A 76 0.61 -17.76 -14.69
N HIS A 77 -0.24 -17.35 -13.73
CA HIS A 77 -1.67 -17.15 -13.98
C HIS A 77 -1.97 -16.12 -15.08
N TYR A 78 -1.28 -14.98 -15.08
CA TYR A 78 -1.49 -13.96 -16.12
C TYR A 78 -0.96 -14.38 -17.49
N LEU A 79 0.07 -15.24 -17.51
CA LEU A 79 0.63 -15.80 -18.72
C LEU A 79 -0.28 -16.88 -19.32
N GLU A 80 -0.87 -17.73 -18.48
CA GLU A 80 -1.88 -18.71 -18.90
C GLU A 80 -3.10 -18.03 -19.54
N LYS A 81 -3.62 -16.95 -18.95
CA LYS A 81 -4.70 -16.18 -19.58
C LYS A 81 -4.35 -15.62 -20.95
N PHE A 82 -3.10 -15.19 -21.11
CA PHE A 82 -2.62 -14.71 -22.41
C PHE A 82 -2.41 -15.85 -23.41
N GLU A 83 -2.00 -17.03 -22.93
CA GLU A 83 -1.92 -18.26 -23.72
C GLU A 83 -3.31 -18.71 -24.19
N ASP A 84 -4.30 -18.67 -23.32
CA ASP A 84 -5.70 -19.00 -23.63
C ASP A 84 -6.26 -18.06 -24.69
N PHE A 85 -5.97 -16.75 -24.56
CA PHE A 85 -6.29 -15.77 -25.60
C PHE A 85 -5.65 -16.13 -26.95
N CYS A 86 -4.36 -16.50 -26.95
CA CYS A 86 -3.66 -16.90 -28.19
C CYS A 86 -4.31 -18.13 -28.81
N LYS A 87 -4.59 -19.18 -28.02
CA LYS A 87 -5.23 -20.41 -28.48
C LYS A 87 -6.63 -20.16 -29.04
N ALA A 88 -7.45 -19.38 -28.33
CA ALA A 88 -8.81 -19.05 -28.75
C ALA A 88 -8.86 -18.30 -30.09
N ASN A 89 -7.82 -17.51 -30.40
CA ASN A 89 -7.71 -16.77 -31.66
C ASN A 89 -6.88 -17.50 -32.73
N GLY A 90 -6.58 -18.80 -32.53
CA GLY A 90 -5.80 -19.60 -33.48
C GLY A 90 -4.35 -19.11 -33.68
N LEU A 91 -3.80 -18.36 -32.71
CA LEU A 91 -2.45 -17.83 -32.77
C LEU A 91 -1.44 -18.87 -32.27
N ARG A 92 -0.27 -18.89 -32.90
CA ARG A 92 0.84 -19.76 -32.48
C ARG A 92 1.38 -19.34 -31.12
N TRP A 93 1.46 -20.29 -30.20
CA TRP A 93 2.11 -20.14 -28.90
C TRP A 93 3.48 -20.85 -28.87
N PRO A 94 4.54 -20.23 -28.33
CA PRO A 94 4.63 -18.83 -27.90
C PRO A 94 4.70 -17.87 -29.10
N PRO A 95 4.12 -16.66 -29.00
CA PRO A 95 4.30 -15.64 -30.01
C PRO A 95 5.79 -15.25 -30.06
N THR A 96 6.35 -15.24 -31.28
CA THR A 96 7.76 -14.90 -31.51
C THR A 96 7.88 -13.42 -31.87
N ASN A 97 7.92 -13.07 -33.14
CA ASN A 97 8.19 -11.68 -33.57
C ASN A 97 6.99 -10.74 -33.43
N LYS A 98 5.78 -11.29 -33.23
CA LYS A 98 4.53 -10.52 -33.15
C LYS A 98 4.02 -10.33 -31.73
N THR A 99 4.81 -10.67 -30.70
CA THR A 99 4.38 -10.61 -29.30
C THR A 99 3.89 -9.23 -28.89
N ASP A 100 4.55 -8.15 -29.32
CA ASP A 100 4.13 -6.78 -28.99
C ASP A 100 2.79 -6.40 -29.63
N LEU A 101 2.51 -6.89 -30.83
CA LEU A 101 1.23 -6.64 -31.51
C LEU A 101 0.11 -7.42 -30.84
N ILE A 102 0.32 -8.73 -30.67
CA ILE A 102 -0.68 -9.64 -30.09
C ILE A 102 -1.00 -9.24 -28.64
N LEU A 103 0.00 -8.81 -27.88
CA LEU A 103 -0.21 -8.36 -26.50
C LEU A 103 -0.92 -7.01 -26.44
N ALA A 104 -0.70 -6.11 -27.40
CA ALA A 104 -1.48 -4.87 -27.51
C ALA A 104 -2.94 -5.17 -27.83
N ASP A 105 -3.22 -6.06 -28.78
CA ASP A 105 -4.58 -6.46 -29.14
C ASP A 105 -5.29 -7.16 -27.96
N TYR A 106 -4.57 -7.98 -27.20
CA TYR A 106 -5.06 -8.56 -25.95
C TYR A 106 -5.47 -7.49 -24.92
N PHE A 107 -4.70 -6.40 -24.79
CA PHE A 107 -5.06 -5.30 -23.89
C PHE A 107 -6.31 -4.56 -24.35
N ASP A 108 -6.53 -4.41 -25.66
CA ASP A 108 -7.75 -3.81 -26.19
C ASP A 108 -8.98 -4.66 -25.84
N ILE A 109 -8.86 -5.99 -25.89
CA ILE A 109 -9.94 -6.91 -25.48
C ILE A 109 -10.18 -6.81 -23.98
N LEU A 110 -9.13 -6.87 -23.15
CA LEU A 110 -9.31 -6.71 -21.71
C LEU A 110 -9.96 -5.37 -21.34
N PHE A 111 -9.63 -4.30 -22.08
CA PHE A 111 -10.26 -3.00 -21.93
C PHE A 111 -11.74 -3.03 -22.29
N GLN A 112 -12.10 -3.63 -23.43
CA GLN A 112 -13.49 -3.78 -23.87
C GLN A 112 -14.33 -4.63 -22.90
N GLU A 113 -13.72 -5.65 -22.27
CA GLU A 113 -14.33 -6.46 -21.21
C GLU A 113 -14.48 -5.72 -19.87
N GLY A 114 -13.98 -4.48 -19.77
CA GLY A 114 -14.09 -3.66 -18.56
C GLY A 114 -13.11 -4.04 -17.45
N HIS A 115 -12.03 -4.76 -17.77
CA HIS A 115 -10.98 -5.02 -16.79
C HIS A 115 -10.25 -3.72 -16.38
N GLY A 116 -9.60 -3.76 -15.22
CA GLY A 116 -8.75 -2.66 -14.77
C GLY A 116 -7.36 -2.75 -15.39
N VAL A 117 -6.71 -1.59 -15.59
CA VAL A 117 -5.35 -1.48 -16.14
C VAL A 117 -4.33 -2.37 -15.41
N SER A 118 -4.52 -2.59 -14.11
CA SER A 118 -3.64 -3.46 -13.31
C SER A 118 -3.53 -4.88 -13.87
N VAL A 119 -4.57 -5.40 -14.51
CA VAL A 119 -4.54 -6.72 -15.19
C VAL A 119 -3.56 -6.68 -16.35
N GLY A 120 -3.66 -5.69 -17.22
CA GLY A 120 -2.75 -5.53 -18.36
C GLY A 120 -1.30 -5.28 -17.95
N GLU A 121 -1.06 -4.49 -16.89
CA GLU A 121 0.28 -4.28 -16.34
C GLU A 121 0.92 -5.57 -15.82
N LYS A 122 0.13 -6.42 -15.15
CA LYS A 122 0.60 -7.71 -14.65
C LYS A 122 0.82 -8.71 -15.78
N SER A 123 -0.01 -8.71 -16.82
CA SER A 123 0.22 -9.51 -18.03
C SER A 123 1.49 -9.07 -18.77
N LEU A 124 1.75 -7.77 -18.91
CA LEU A 124 3.01 -7.27 -19.47
C LEU A 124 4.21 -7.74 -18.65
N ALA A 125 4.14 -7.59 -17.32
CA ALA A 125 5.20 -8.01 -16.41
C ALA A 125 5.46 -9.52 -16.47
N ALA A 126 4.40 -10.34 -16.56
CA ALA A 126 4.50 -11.78 -16.70
C ALA A 126 5.20 -12.20 -18.00
N VAL A 127 4.85 -11.55 -19.12
CA VAL A 127 5.49 -11.79 -20.42
C VAL A 127 6.98 -11.38 -20.39
N GLU A 128 7.31 -10.21 -19.85
CA GLU A 128 8.69 -9.75 -19.70
C GLU A 128 9.51 -10.64 -18.73
N TYR A 129 8.86 -11.21 -17.72
CA TYR A 129 9.48 -12.15 -16.78
C TYR A 129 9.80 -13.49 -17.46
N LYS A 130 8.83 -14.04 -18.21
CA LYS A 130 9.00 -15.34 -18.89
C LYS A 130 9.99 -15.27 -20.05
N TRP A 131 9.91 -14.22 -20.86
CA TRP A 131 10.78 -14.01 -22.02
C TRP A 131 11.62 -12.76 -21.81
N HIS A 132 12.70 -12.90 -21.04
CA HIS A 132 13.57 -11.76 -20.72
C HIS A 132 14.07 -10.98 -21.96
N GLN A 133 14.21 -11.66 -23.11
CA GLN A 133 14.65 -11.06 -24.37
C GLN A 133 13.68 -10.02 -24.94
N VAL A 134 12.38 -10.09 -24.61
CA VAL A 134 11.40 -9.09 -25.07
C VAL A 134 11.32 -7.87 -24.14
N LYS A 135 12.07 -7.87 -23.03
CA LYS A 135 12.10 -6.73 -22.12
C LYS A 135 12.67 -5.52 -22.83
N GLY A 136 11.85 -4.48 -22.95
CA GLY A 136 12.24 -3.24 -23.62
C GLY A 136 11.70 -3.11 -25.03
N THR A 137 11.40 -4.21 -25.72
CA THR A 137 10.96 -4.20 -27.13
C THR A 137 9.45 -4.03 -27.30
N LEU A 138 8.65 -4.26 -26.24
CA LEU A 138 7.19 -4.18 -26.24
C LEU A 138 6.65 -2.73 -26.21
N LEU A 139 6.97 -1.94 -27.24
CA LEU A 139 6.66 -0.51 -27.30
C LEU A 139 5.16 -0.25 -27.51
N ARG A 140 4.50 -1.02 -28.39
CA ARG A 140 3.08 -0.86 -28.71
C ARG A 140 2.21 -1.25 -27.52
N SER A 141 2.50 -2.39 -26.89
CA SER A 141 1.82 -2.87 -25.67
C SER A 141 1.88 -1.83 -24.55
N ARG A 142 3.06 -1.22 -24.32
CA ARG A 142 3.21 -0.14 -23.33
C ARG A 142 2.45 1.13 -23.70
N ARG A 143 2.42 1.48 -24.99
CA ARG A 143 1.63 2.63 -25.47
C ARG A 143 0.14 2.39 -25.27
N ALA A 144 -0.35 1.19 -25.55
CA ALA A 144 -1.73 0.78 -25.29
C ALA A 144 -2.07 0.91 -23.79
N LEU A 145 -1.24 0.38 -22.89
CA LEU A 145 -1.43 0.55 -21.44
C LEU A 145 -1.43 2.01 -20.99
N ARG A 146 -0.58 2.87 -21.59
CA ARG A 146 -0.59 4.32 -21.29
C ARG A 146 -1.89 4.98 -21.75
N GLY A 147 -2.42 4.58 -22.90
CA GLY A 147 -3.74 5.02 -23.39
C GLY A 147 -4.83 4.56 -22.43
N TRP A 148 -4.84 3.28 -22.09
CA TRP A 148 -5.79 2.68 -21.14
C TRP A 148 -5.78 3.39 -19.77
N ARG A 149 -4.61 3.75 -19.22
CA ARG A 149 -4.53 4.55 -17.97
C ARG A 149 -5.19 5.93 -18.08
N LYS A 150 -5.18 6.55 -19.25
CA LYS A 150 -5.80 7.86 -19.47
C LYS A 150 -7.32 7.73 -19.57
N GLU A 151 -7.79 6.72 -20.28
CA GLU A 151 -9.22 6.43 -20.43
C GLU A 151 -9.86 5.96 -19.11
N VAL A 152 -9.16 5.09 -18.37
CA VAL A 152 -9.61 4.53 -17.09
C VAL A 152 -8.58 4.88 -16.01
N PRO A 153 -8.64 6.12 -15.47
CA PRO A 153 -7.73 6.52 -14.42
C PRO A 153 -7.90 5.61 -13.20
N PRO A 154 -6.81 5.23 -12.51
CA PRO A 154 -6.89 4.45 -11.29
C PRO A 154 -7.81 5.14 -10.29
N LYS A 155 -8.85 4.44 -9.85
CA LYS A 155 -9.74 4.96 -8.81
C LYS A 155 -8.99 5.02 -7.49
N SER A 156 -8.85 6.23 -6.95
CA SER A 156 -8.34 6.39 -5.59
C SER A 156 -9.29 5.70 -4.62
N ARG A 157 -8.75 4.90 -3.71
CA ARG A 157 -9.53 4.28 -2.64
C ARG A 157 -9.78 5.35 -1.59
N LEU A 158 -11.04 5.64 -1.30
CA LEU A 158 -11.37 6.56 -0.21
C LEU A 158 -11.00 5.90 1.12
N PRO A 159 -10.38 6.65 2.06
CA PRO A 159 -10.08 6.11 3.37
C PRO A 159 -11.38 5.78 4.10
N LEU A 160 -11.38 4.67 4.85
CA LEU A 160 -12.51 4.28 5.68
C LEU A 160 -12.76 5.38 6.74
N PRO A 161 -13.95 5.98 6.83
CA PRO A 161 -14.22 6.96 7.87
C PRO A 161 -14.14 6.32 9.25
N ARG A 162 -13.59 7.03 10.23
CA ARG A 162 -13.39 6.51 11.59
C ARG A 162 -14.69 6.00 12.24
N LEU A 163 -15.80 6.73 12.06
CA LEU A 163 -17.10 6.34 12.61
C LEU A 163 -17.57 5.00 12.04
N VAL A 164 -17.27 4.74 10.76
CA VAL A 164 -17.57 3.48 10.10
C VAL A 164 -16.70 2.37 10.66
N ALA A 165 -15.39 2.59 10.82
CA ALA A 165 -14.50 1.61 11.45
C ALA A 165 -14.95 1.23 12.87
N PHE A 166 -15.36 2.19 13.70
CA PHE A 166 -15.93 1.91 15.02
C PHE A 166 -17.25 1.16 14.92
N GLY A 167 -18.15 1.53 14.01
CA GLY A 167 -19.41 0.82 13.76
C GLY A 167 -19.17 -0.66 13.41
N MET A 168 -18.22 -0.91 12.52
CA MET A 168 -17.83 -2.27 12.11
C MET A 168 -17.23 -3.05 13.27
N ALA A 169 -16.35 -2.42 14.07
CA ALA A 169 -15.78 -3.06 15.25
C ALA A 169 -16.84 -3.38 16.31
N MET A 170 -17.82 -2.48 16.54
CA MET A 170 -18.96 -2.74 17.42
C MET A 170 -19.79 -3.92 16.91
N ARG A 171 -20.04 -4.01 15.60
CA ARG A 171 -20.73 -5.15 15.01
C ARG A 171 -19.97 -6.46 15.22
N MET A 172 -18.65 -6.46 14.98
CA MET A 172 -17.81 -7.64 15.25
C MET A 172 -17.83 -8.03 16.73
N LEU A 173 -17.78 -7.06 17.66
CA LEU A 173 -17.90 -7.32 19.09
C LEU A 173 -19.24 -7.95 19.47
N SER A 174 -20.35 -7.48 18.88
CA SER A 174 -21.69 -8.05 19.13
C SER A 174 -21.81 -9.51 18.70
N LEU A 175 -20.99 -9.93 17.71
CA LEU A 175 -20.90 -11.32 17.24
C LEU A 175 -19.82 -12.13 17.98
N GLN A 176 -19.32 -11.63 19.10
CA GLN A 176 -18.24 -12.24 19.89
C GLN A 176 -16.90 -12.37 19.15
N LEU A 177 -16.71 -11.66 18.02
CA LEU A 177 -15.48 -11.64 17.23
C LEU A 177 -14.48 -10.61 17.77
N ARG A 178 -14.17 -10.70 19.08
CA ARG A 178 -13.39 -9.69 19.81
C ARG A 178 -11.99 -9.45 19.25
N ALA A 179 -11.28 -10.51 18.88
CA ALA A 179 -9.93 -10.40 18.31
C ALA A 179 -9.94 -9.65 16.96
N MET A 180 -10.92 -9.94 16.11
CA MET A 180 -11.09 -9.26 14.81
C MET A 180 -11.46 -7.78 14.99
N ALA A 181 -12.32 -7.48 15.96
CA ALA A 181 -12.68 -6.09 16.26
C ALA A 181 -11.47 -5.28 16.76
N LEU A 182 -10.67 -5.84 17.68
CA LEU A 182 -9.46 -5.17 18.16
C LEU A 182 -8.41 -5.03 17.07
N LEU A 183 -8.27 -6.03 16.19
CA LEU A 183 -7.40 -5.96 15.02
C LEU A 183 -7.83 -4.79 14.10
N LEU A 184 -9.12 -4.66 13.80
CA LEU A 184 -9.65 -3.57 12.99
C LEU A 184 -9.31 -2.19 13.58
N LEU A 185 -9.58 -2.01 14.88
CA LEU A 185 -9.32 -0.73 15.55
C LEU A 185 -7.83 -0.42 15.61
N LEU A 186 -7.00 -1.43 15.90
CA LEU A 186 -5.56 -1.26 15.89
C LEU A 186 -5.05 -0.89 14.50
N SER A 187 -5.44 -1.64 13.46
CA SER A 187 -5.05 -1.37 12.08
C SER A 187 -5.44 0.04 11.63
N PHE A 188 -6.59 0.54 12.11
CA PHE A 188 -7.05 1.88 11.79
C PHE A 188 -6.26 2.97 12.54
N ASP A 189 -5.96 2.77 13.82
CA ASP A 189 -5.30 3.78 14.66
C ASP A 189 -3.84 4.01 14.26
N VAL A 190 -3.11 2.94 13.97
CA VAL A 190 -1.68 3.01 13.60
C VAL A 190 -1.42 2.82 12.10
N TYR A 191 -2.48 2.83 11.28
CA TYR A 191 -2.39 2.66 9.83
C TYR A 191 -1.57 1.43 9.40
N LEU A 192 -1.80 0.28 10.04
CA LEU A 192 -1.13 -0.96 9.66
C LEU A 192 -1.45 -1.30 8.21
N ARG A 193 -0.43 -1.75 7.48
CA ARG A 193 -0.66 -2.24 6.14
C ARG A 193 -1.47 -3.55 6.17
N PRO A 194 -2.13 -3.84 5.04
CA PRO A 194 -2.60 -5.17 4.72
C PRO A 194 -1.68 -6.31 5.17
N GLY A 195 -2.19 -7.19 6.03
CA GLY A 195 -1.46 -8.37 6.51
C GLY A 195 -0.55 -8.14 7.72
N GLU A 196 -0.02 -6.94 7.94
CA GLU A 196 0.90 -6.66 9.05
C GLU A 196 0.27 -6.98 10.41
N GLY A 197 -0.99 -6.57 10.59
CA GLY A 197 -1.74 -6.86 11.82
C GLY A 197 -2.02 -8.34 12.06
N LEU A 198 -2.11 -9.15 11.00
CA LEU A 198 -2.35 -10.60 11.11
C LEU A 198 -1.09 -11.36 11.52
N THR A 199 0.09 -10.82 11.21
CA THR A 199 1.38 -11.42 11.59
C THR A 199 1.92 -10.89 12.92
N LEU A 200 1.25 -9.94 13.57
CA LEU A 200 1.68 -9.41 14.87
C LEU A 200 1.71 -10.53 15.91
N LYS A 201 2.84 -10.62 16.60
CA LYS A 201 3.08 -11.53 17.73
C LYS A 201 2.89 -10.83 19.07
N ALA A 202 2.77 -11.61 20.14
CA ALA A 202 2.62 -11.09 21.49
C ALA A 202 3.80 -10.20 21.92
N LYS A 203 5.03 -10.52 21.49
CA LYS A 203 6.23 -9.70 21.75
C LYS A 203 6.17 -8.30 21.12
N ASN A 204 5.44 -8.15 20.02
CA ASN A 204 5.36 -6.88 19.30
C ASN A 204 4.54 -5.81 20.04
N LEU A 205 3.76 -6.20 21.06
CA LEU A 205 3.09 -5.25 21.96
C LEU A 205 3.98 -4.96 23.16
N VAL A 206 4.48 -3.72 23.23
CA VAL A 206 5.30 -3.21 24.32
C VAL A 206 4.43 -2.39 25.28
N SER A 207 4.39 -2.82 26.54
CA SER A 207 3.66 -2.12 27.61
C SER A 207 4.43 -0.88 28.08
N PRO A 208 3.73 0.17 28.55
CA PRO A 208 4.37 1.39 29.03
C PRO A 208 5.25 1.14 30.27
N VAL A 209 6.39 1.82 30.35
CA VAL A 209 7.34 1.69 31.47
C VAL A 209 7.10 2.81 32.48
N ARG A 210 6.79 2.44 33.73
CA ARG A 210 6.59 3.40 34.82
C ARG A 210 7.93 4.05 35.19
N GLY A 211 7.93 5.37 35.37
CA GLY A 211 9.14 6.14 35.74
C GLY A 211 10.02 6.57 34.57
N SER A 212 9.70 6.18 33.34
CA SER A 212 10.39 6.66 32.13
C SER A 212 9.78 7.96 31.60
N GLY A 213 10.50 8.63 30.69
CA GLY A 213 10.04 9.88 30.04
C GLY A 213 8.69 9.73 29.32
N ARG A 214 8.00 10.85 29.07
CA ARG A 214 6.62 10.90 28.50
C ARG A 214 6.40 10.01 27.27
N GLN A 215 7.42 9.80 26.44
CA GLN A 215 7.35 8.95 25.25
C GLN A 215 7.18 7.46 25.55
N PHE A 216 7.60 6.99 26.72
CA PHE A 216 7.52 5.58 27.16
C PHE A 216 6.28 5.28 28.02
N GLN A 217 5.41 6.27 28.18
CA GLN A 217 4.18 6.14 28.97
C GLN A 217 2.98 5.66 28.14
N ARG A 218 3.23 5.23 26.89
CA ARG A 218 2.22 4.72 25.96
C ARG A 218 2.57 3.31 25.54
N TYR A 219 1.54 2.55 25.16
CA TYR A 219 1.74 1.27 24.48
C TYR A 219 2.33 1.52 23.10
N VAL A 220 3.24 0.66 22.68
CA VAL A 220 3.88 0.73 21.36
C VAL A 220 3.71 -0.61 20.66
N ILE A 221 3.39 -0.56 19.36
CA ILE A 221 3.41 -1.71 18.47
C ILE A 221 4.69 -1.68 17.65
N VAL A 222 5.46 -2.75 17.72
CA VAL A 222 6.65 -2.94 16.89
C VAL A 222 6.28 -3.80 15.68
N VAL A 223 6.30 -3.21 14.50
CA VAL A 223 5.99 -3.90 13.23
C VAL A 223 7.30 -4.28 12.54
N ARG A 224 7.33 -5.48 11.93
CA ARG A 224 8.52 -6.04 11.26
C ARG A 224 9.72 -6.13 12.21
N ASP A 225 9.53 -6.85 13.30
CA ASP A 225 10.60 -7.15 14.26
C ASP A 225 11.78 -7.82 13.55
N GLU A 226 12.99 -7.31 13.79
CA GLU A 226 14.23 -7.81 13.18
C GLU A 226 14.49 -9.27 13.53
N ASP A 227 14.11 -9.69 14.74
CA ASP A 227 14.24 -11.08 15.19
C ASP A 227 13.42 -12.06 14.33
N ASP A 228 12.36 -11.57 13.69
CA ASP A 228 11.52 -12.37 12.81
C ASP A 228 12.11 -12.50 11.39
N ASN A 229 13.22 -11.82 11.08
CA ASN A 229 13.88 -11.79 9.77
C ASN A 229 12.92 -11.53 8.58
N LEU A 230 11.83 -10.81 8.85
CA LEU A 230 10.81 -10.44 7.87
C LEU A 230 10.83 -8.93 7.67
N PRO A 231 11.66 -8.40 6.75
CA PRO A 231 11.74 -6.97 6.51
C PRO A 231 10.46 -6.43 5.89
N ASP A 232 10.21 -5.13 6.04
CA ASP A 232 9.23 -4.43 5.21
C ASP A 232 9.67 -4.43 3.74
N LYS A 233 8.78 -4.01 2.82
CA LYS A 233 9.04 -3.92 1.37
C LYS A 233 10.30 -3.11 1.03
N THR A 234 10.73 -2.20 1.92
CA THR A 234 11.92 -1.36 1.75
C THR A 234 13.16 -1.88 2.49
N GLY A 235 13.12 -3.06 3.11
CA GLY A 235 14.22 -3.61 3.89
C GLY A 235 14.34 -3.02 5.30
N VAL A 236 13.29 -2.36 5.81
CA VAL A 236 13.29 -1.70 7.11
C VAL A 236 12.66 -2.62 8.16
N TYR A 237 13.30 -2.70 9.33
CA TYR A 237 12.84 -3.44 10.50
C TYR A 237 12.46 -2.48 11.64
N ASN A 238 11.82 -3.02 12.68
CA ASN A 238 11.58 -2.39 13.98
C ASN A 238 10.81 -1.05 13.92
N ASN A 239 9.78 -1.00 13.07
CA ASN A 239 8.95 0.20 12.98
C ASN A 239 8.07 0.31 14.25
N SER A 240 8.36 1.32 15.08
CA SER A 240 7.71 1.52 16.37
C SER A 240 6.56 2.52 16.26
N LEU A 241 5.34 2.02 16.44
CA LEU A 241 4.10 2.78 16.29
C LEU A 241 3.45 3.00 17.66
N PRO A 242 3.53 4.21 18.25
CA PRO A 242 2.92 4.49 19.54
C PRO A 242 1.38 4.56 19.42
N LEU A 243 0.67 4.00 20.40
CA LEU A 243 -0.79 4.13 20.53
C LEU A 243 -1.13 5.46 21.20
N ASP A 244 -1.03 6.56 20.46
CA ASP A 244 -1.20 7.92 20.97
C ASP A 244 -2.51 8.60 20.58
N TYR A 245 -3.36 7.94 19.80
CA TYR A 245 -4.61 8.52 19.37
C TYR A 245 -5.53 8.86 20.59
N PRO A 246 -5.97 10.12 20.77
CA PRO A 246 -6.59 10.56 22.04
C PRO A 246 -7.83 9.78 22.50
N ARG A 247 -8.62 9.23 21.56
CA ARG A 247 -9.87 8.51 21.91
C ARG A 247 -9.65 7.04 22.25
N THR A 248 -8.53 6.45 21.86
CA THR A 248 -8.25 5.01 22.02
C THR A 248 -7.04 4.74 22.90
N SER A 249 -6.11 5.69 23.02
CA SER A 249 -4.88 5.58 23.81
C SER A 249 -5.10 5.16 25.27
N LYS A 250 -6.26 5.51 25.85
CA LYS A 250 -6.60 5.17 27.23
C LYS A 250 -6.97 3.70 27.44
N TRP A 251 -7.48 3.00 26.43
CA TRP A 251 -8.11 1.69 26.62
C TRP A 251 -7.65 0.63 25.62
N LEU A 252 -7.25 1.01 24.39
CA LEU A 252 -6.89 0.05 23.35
C LEU A 252 -5.68 -0.79 23.74
N GLY A 253 -4.61 -0.14 24.22
CA GLY A 253 -3.43 -0.85 24.72
C GLY A 253 -3.75 -1.83 25.85
N GLN A 254 -4.59 -1.42 26.81
CA GLN A 254 -5.03 -2.30 27.89
C GLN A 254 -5.89 -3.47 27.38
N ALA A 255 -6.74 -3.23 26.38
CA ALA A 255 -7.55 -4.28 25.76
C ALA A 255 -6.67 -5.29 25.01
N LEU A 256 -5.62 -4.83 24.34
CA LEU A 256 -4.63 -5.68 23.67
C LEU A 256 -3.78 -6.45 24.68
N GLU A 257 -3.42 -5.85 25.81
CA GLU A 257 -2.69 -6.54 26.89
C GLU A 257 -3.53 -7.66 27.53
N LYS A 258 -4.83 -7.43 27.72
CA LYS A 258 -5.77 -8.49 28.12
C LYS A 258 -5.83 -9.62 27.08
N LEU A 259 -5.75 -9.30 25.78
CA LEU A 259 -5.70 -10.29 24.71
C LEU A 259 -4.36 -11.06 24.66
N LYS A 260 -3.27 -10.39 25.05
CA LYS A 260 -1.92 -10.96 25.16
C LYS A 260 -1.77 -11.91 26.35
N LYS A 261 -2.57 -11.75 27.42
CA LYS A 261 -2.47 -12.56 28.63
C LYS A 261 -2.58 -14.06 28.31
N GLY A 262 -1.58 -14.83 28.75
CA GLY A 262 -1.52 -16.29 28.53
C GLY A 262 -0.86 -16.72 27.21
N LYS A 263 -0.41 -15.79 26.37
CA LYS A 263 0.33 -16.08 25.14
C LYS A 263 1.84 -16.03 25.36
N LYS A 264 2.58 -16.90 24.68
CA LYS A 264 4.05 -16.82 24.59
C LYS A 264 4.45 -15.71 23.64
N GLU A 265 5.69 -15.24 23.76
CA GLU A 265 6.22 -14.13 22.97
C GLU A 265 6.08 -14.30 21.47
N ASN A 266 6.32 -15.52 20.97
CA ASN A 266 6.25 -15.85 19.54
C ASN A 266 4.86 -16.20 19.03
N ASP A 267 3.85 -16.29 19.91
CA ASP A 267 2.48 -16.58 19.51
C ASP A 267 1.85 -15.36 18.83
N LEU A 268 0.96 -15.60 17.87
CA LEU A 268 0.20 -14.53 17.23
C LEU A 268 -0.65 -13.76 18.26
N LEU A 269 -0.51 -12.43 18.27
CA LEU A 269 -1.32 -11.53 19.08
C LEU A 269 -2.80 -11.66 18.71
N PHE A 270 -3.10 -11.80 17.42
CA PHE A 270 -4.42 -12.10 16.89
C PHE A 270 -4.42 -13.49 16.26
N ASN A 271 -5.01 -14.48 16.93
CA ASN A 271 -5.18 -15.82 16.34
C ASN A 271 -6.38 -15.80 15.38
N VAL A 272 -6.21 -15.12 14.24
CA VAL A 272 -7.28 -14.82 13.28
C VAL A 272 -6.84 -15.25 11.89
N ASN A 273 -7.68 -16.03 11.22
CA ASN A 273 -7.47 -16.39 9.82
C ASN A 273 -7.85 -15.20 8.90
N ALA A 274 -7.00 -14.90 7.92
CA ALA A 274 -7.17 -13.78 6.99
C ALA A 274 -8.49 -13.83 6.22
N GLU A 275 -8.90 -15.00 5.73
CA GLU A 275 -10.15 -15.18 4.98
C GLU A 275 -11.36 -14.98 5.87
N LYS A 276 -11.33 -15.52 7.10
CA LYS A 276 -12.39 -15.31 8.09
C LYS A 276 -12.51 -13.84 8.49
N TYR A 277 -11.38 -13.16 8.69
CA TYR A 277 -11.36 -11.74 8.98
C TYR A 277 -11.97 -10.92 7.85
N ARG A 278 -11.62 -11.26 6.61
CA ARG A 278 -12.15 -10.60 5.40
C ARG A 278 -13.67 -10.73 5.32
N LYS A 279 -14.19 -11.96 5.47
CA LYS A 279 -15.65 -12.22 5.49
C LYS A 279 -16.36 -11.48 6.63
N ALA A 280 -15.77 -11.44 7.83
CA ALA A 280 -16.32 -10.70 8.96
C ALA A 280 -16.34 -9.19 8.72
N PHE A 281 -15.28 -8.64 8.10
CA PHE A 281 -15.19 -7.24 7.73
C PHE A 281 -16.21 -6.87 6.64
N GLU A 282 -16.37 -7.72 5.63
CA GLU A 282 -17.40 -7.58 4.59
C GLU A 282 -18.81 -7.59 5.19
N ALA A 283 -19.10 -8.56 6.05
CA ALA A 283 -20.39 -8.67 6.72
C ALA A 283 -20.68 -7.46 7.63
N ALA A 284 -19.68 -6.98 8.37
CA ALA A 284 -19.81 -5.81 9.24
C ALA A 284 -20.02 -4.52 8.43
N GLY A 285 -19.32 -4.37 7.30
CA GLY A 285 -19.52 -3.24 6.39
C GLY A 285 -20.89 -3.27 5.71
N GLY A 286 -21.32 -4.45 5.23
CA GLY A 286 -22.65 -4.65 4.65
C GLY A 286 -23.78 -4.36 5.64
N TRP A 287 -23.59 -4.70 6.93
CA TRP A 287 -24.53 -4.35 7.98
C TRP A 287 -24.69 -2.83 8.19
N LEU A 288 -23.64 -2.04 7.92
CA LEU A 288 -23.71 -0.57 7.93
C LEU A 288 -24.22 0.03 6.61
N GLY A 289 -24.66 -0.80 5.65
CA GLY A 289 -25.12 -0.36 4.34
C GLY A 289 -23.99 0.08 3.40
N LEU A 290 -22.73 -0.28 3.69
CA LEU A 290 -21.63 0.02 2.78
C LEU A 290 -21.69 -0.93 1.58
N PRO A 291 -21.52 -0.42 0.34
CA PRO A 291 -21.48 -1.28 -0.82
C PRO A 291 -20.24 -2.18 -0.74
N THR A 292 -20.37 -3.44 -1.15
CA THR A 292 -19.28 -4.43 -1.08
C THR A 292 -18.01 -3.93 -1.77
N SER A 293 -18.14 -3.15 -2.85
CA SER A 293 -17.03 -2.51 -3.56
C SER A 293 -16.22 -1.54 -2.67
N PHE A 294 -16.87 -0.82 -1.77
CA PHE A 294 -16.23 0.09 -0.82
C PHE A 294 -15.52 -0.69 0.29
N VAL A 295 -16.16 -1.76 0.78
CA VAL A 295 -15.63 -2.60 1.86
C VAL A 295 -14.39 -3.38 1.39
N MET A 296 -14.43 -3.92 0.16
CA MET A 296 -13.30 -4.59 -0.49
C MET A 296 -12.13 -3.65 -0.78
N ALA A 297 -12.42 -2.38 -1.11
CA ALA A 297 -11.38 -1.37 -1.31
C ALA A 297 -10.71 -0.97 0.02
N ALA A 298 -11.47 -0.90 1.11
CA ALA A 298 -10.96 -0.64 2.44
C ALA A 298 -10.20 -1.84 3.03
N LEU A 299 -10.46 -3.05 2.52
CA LEU A 299 -9.74 -4.23 2.93
C LEU A 299 -8.33 -4.32 2.30
N PRO A 300 -7.36 -4.74 3.10
CA PRO A 300 -6.21 -5.53 2.67
C PRO A 300 -6.58 -6.62 1.67
N THR A 301 -6.43 -6.38 0.37
CA THR A 301 -6.25 -7.50 -0.55
C THR A 301 -4.93 -8.15 -0.19
N THR A 302 -4.97 -9.40 0.24
CA THR A 302 -3.80 -10.30 0.27
C THR A 302 -3.12 -10.19 -1.09
N CYS A 303 -1.95 -9.56 -1.11
CA CYS A 303 -1.04 -9.66 -2.24
C CYS A 303 -0.38 -11.03 -2.21
#